data_AF-A0AAW9R0P1-F1
#
_entry.id   AF-A0AAW9R0P1-F1
#
_cell.length_a   1.000
_cell.length_b   1.000
_cell.length_c   1.000
_cell.angle_alpha   90.00
_cell.angle_beta   90.00
_cell.angle_gamma   90.00
#
_symmetry.space_group_name_H-M   'P 1'
#
loop_
_entity.id
_entity.type
_entity.pdbx_description
1 polymer ?
#
loop_
_entity_poly.entity_id
_entity_poly.type
_entity_poly.pdbx_seq_one_letter_code
_entity_poly.pdbx_strand_id
1 'polypeptide(L)'
;MNQPNLQLTPAELDRTRQILENYEPAREALTVLERNNGEFATSFDRLWTERNETLSYGDKQKSFWEVTLKVLRQEICGDEGFRSKILDYNKNPGSASLLTGAIIYLVGVSAVPIDPAIATIIVLYILKVGLNIFCEYTNPESD
;
A
#
# COMPACT_ATOMS: atom_id res chain seq x y z
N MET A 1 12.21 -15.43 -1.86
CA MET A 1 10.85 -16.00 -1.88
C MET A 1 9.97 -15.03 -2.64
N ASN A 2 9.34 -15.46 -3.73
CA ASN A 2 8.51 -14.62 -4.59
C ASN A 2 7.22 -14.26 -3.84
N GLN A 3 7.02 -12.99 -3.48
CA GLN A 3 5.70 -12.53 -3.06
C GLN A 3 4.72 -12.70 -4.24
N PRO A 4 3.46 -13.09 -4.01
CA PRO A 4 2.47 -13.19 -5.08
C PRO A 4 2.34 -11.83 -5.78
N ASN A 5 2.41 -11.83 -7.12
CA ASN A 5 2.11 -10.64 -7.91
C ASN A 5 0.64 -10.28 -7.67
N LEU A 6 0.40 -9.35 -6.76
CA LEU A 6 -0.91 -8.92 -6.34
C LEU A 6 -1.32 -7.71 -7.15
N GLN A 7 -2.56 -7.74 -7.61
CA GLN A 7 -3.13 -6.68 -8.41
C GLN A 7 -4.59 -6.42 -8.02
N LEU A 8 -5.02 -5.17 -8.23
CA LEU A 8 -6.44 -4.86 -8.29
C LEU A 8 -7.01 -5.26 -9.65
N THR A 9 -8.22 -5.81 -9.64
CA THR A 9 -9.01 -5.99 -10.85
C THR A 9 -9.58 -4.66 -11.34
N PRO A 10 -10.00 -4.54 -12.60
CA PRO A 10 -10.66 -3.34 -13.10
C PRO A 10 -11.88 -2.93 -12.26
N ALA A 11 -12.68 -3.90 -11.83
CA ALA A 11 -13.84 -3.62 -10.97
C ALA A 11 -13.45 -3.09 -9.58
N GLU A 12 -12.35 -3.57 -9.00
CA GLU A 12 -11.82 -3.05 -7.74
C GLU A 12 -11.25 -1.65 -7.90
N LEU A 13 -10.57 -1.36 -9.02
CA LEU A 13 -10.10 -0.01 -9.36
C LEU A 13 -11.26 0.97 -9.50
N ASP A 14 -12.29 0.61 -10.27
CA ASP A 14 -13.47 1.46 -10.48
C ASP A 14 -14.21 1.73 -9.16
N ARG A 15 -14.39 0.70 -8.34
CA ARG A 15 -15.00 0.85 -7.02
C ARG A 15 -14.16 1.76 -6.12
N THR A 16 -12.84 1.58 -6.11
CA THR A 16 -11.94 2.40 -5.29
C THR A 16 -11.94 3.86 -5.75
N ARG A 17 -12.03 4.09 -7.07
CA ARG A 17 -12.15 5.43 -7.67
C ARG A 17 -13.44 6.14 -7.23
N GLN A 18 -14.55 5.42 -7.14
CA GLN A 18 -15.81 5.96 -6.61
C GLN A 18 -15.71 6.30 -5.12
N ILE A 19 -15.09 5.41 -4.32
CA ILE A 19 -14.92 5.64 -2.87
C ILE A 19 -14.03 6.85 -2.61
N LEU A 20 -12.94 7.01 -3.36
CA LEU A 20 -11.93 8.06 -3.17
C LEU A 20 -12.09 9.24 -4.14
N GLU A 21 -13.27 9.43 -4.73
CA GLU A 21 -13.50 10.46 -5.76
C GLU A 21 -13.12 11.88 -5.30
N ASN A 22 -13.32 12.17 -4.00
CA ASN A 22 -13.08 13.49 -3.40
C ASN A 22 -11.73 13.55 -2.66
N TYR A 23 -10.88 12.53 -2.80
CA TYR A 23 -9.56 12.48 -2.19
C TYR A 23 -8.49 12.56 -3.28
N GLU A 24 -8.12 13.80 -3.64
CA GLU A 24 -7.19 14.12 -4.73
C GLU A 24 -5.92 13.24 -4.77
N PRO A 25 -5.20 12.98 -3.65
CA PRO A 25 -3.99 12.17 -3.72
C PRO A 25 -4.19 10.74 -4.22
N ALA A 26 -5.39 10.17 -4.03
CA ALA A 26 -5.69 8.84 -4.55
C ALA A 26 -5.91 8.81 -6.06
N ARG A 27 -6.24 9.95 -6.71
CA ARG A 27 -6.46 9.98 -8.16
C ARG A 27 -5.20 9.61 -8.93
N GLU A 28 -4.05 10.12 -8.49
CA GLU A 28 -2.75 9.78 -9.06
C GLU A 28 -2.40 8.32 -8.83
N ALA A 29 -2.52 7.82 -7.59
CA ALA A 29 -2.27 6.42 -7.25
C ALA A 29 -3.11 5.46 -8.10
N LEU A 30 -4.41 5.73 -8.24
CA LEU A 30 -5.33 4.93 -9.05
C LEU A 30 -5.03 5.02 -10.54
N THR A 31 -4.61 6.18 -11.04
CA THR A 31 -4.17 6.35 -12.45
C THR A 31 -2.92 5.51 -12.73
N VAL A 32 -1.96 5.50 -11.81
CA VAL A 32 -0.75 4.69 -11.96
C VAL A 32 -1.05 3.20 -11.85
N LEU A 33 -1.92 2.79 -10.92
CA LEU A 33 -2.39 1.41 -10.83
C LEU A 33 -3.05 0.96 -12.12
N GLU A 34 -3.97 1.75 -12.68
CA GLU A 34 -4.64 1.42 -13.94
C GLU A 34 -3.65 1.25 -15.11
N ARG A 35 -2.66 2.15 -15.24
CA ARG A 35 -1.63 2.07 -16.28
C ARG A 35 -0.73 0.84 -16.15
N ASN A 36 -0.60 0.28 -14.95
CA ASN A 36 0.19 -0.92 -14.67
C ASN A 36 -0.70 -2.14 -14.38
N ASN A 37 -1.91 -2.20 -14.96
CA ASN A 37 -2.82 -3.36 -14.85
C ASN A 37 -3.20 -3.75 -13.41
N GLY A 38 -3.23 -2.76 -12.52
CA GLY A 38 -3.53 -2.90 -11.10
C GLY A 38 -2.38 -3.44 -10.25
N GLU A 39 -1.18 -3.68 -10.82
CA GLU A 39 -0.05 -4.26 -10.09
C GLU A 39 0.52 -3.28 -9.06
N PHE A 40 0.54 -3.69 -7.78
CA PHE A 40 0.98 -2.82 -6.68
C PHE A 40 2.47 -2.49 -6.73
N ALA A 41 3.33 -3.49 -6.88
CA ALA A 41 4.79 -3.30 -6.85
C ALA A 41 5.27 -2.39 -7.99
N THR A 42 4.84 -2.69 -9.22
CA THR A 42 5.15 -1.89 -10.41
C THR A 42 4.64 -0.44 -10.27
N SER A 43 3.44 -0.26 -9.72
CA SER A 43 2.85 1.07 -9.52
C SER A 43 3.56 1.88 -8.43
N PHE A 44 3.96 1.20 -7.34
CA PHE A 44 4.74 1.79 -6.28
C PHE A 44 6.12 2.23 -6.79
N ASP A 45 6.88 1.33 -7.44
CA ASP A 45 8.22 1.63 -7.94
C ASP A 45 8.19 2.80 -8.94
N ARG A 46 7.13 2.88 -9.74
CA ARG A 46 6.89 4.01 -10.66
C ARG A 46 6.65 5.32 -9.92
N LEU A 47 5.70 5.38 -8.99
CA LEU A 47 5.46 6.60 -8.20
C LEU A 47 6.72 7.02 -7.43
N TRP A 48 7.43 6.05 -6.86
CA TRP A 48 8.65 6.32 -6.13
C TRP A 48 9.71 6.98 -7.01
N THR A 49 9.93 6.46 -8.22
CA THR A 49 10.91 6.99 -9.18
C THR A 49 10.50 8.36 -9.74
N GLU A 50 9.20 8.63 -9.85
CA GLU A 50 8.70 9.95 -10.26
C GLU A 50 8.90 11.02 -9.16
N ARG A 51 8.98 10.61 -7.88
CA ARG A 51 9.15 11.52 -6.72
C ARG A 51 10.57 11.65 -6.23
N ASN A 52 11.38 10.61 -6.38
CA ASN A 52 12.73 10.53 -5.84
C ASN A 52 13.71 10.29 -6.99
N GLU A 53 14.91 10.87 -6.88
CA GLU A 53 16.00 10.50 -7.78
C GLU A 53 16.21 8.98 -7.73
N THR A 54 16.35 8.36 -8.89
CA THR A 54 16.41 6.90 -9.04
C THR A 54 17.48 6.32 -8.12
N LEU A 55 17.05 5.67 -7.03
CA LEU A 55 17.95 4.87 -6.23
C LEU A 55 18.32 3.64 -7.07
N SER A 56 19.51 3.65 -7.66
CA SER A 56 20.08 2.48 -8.33
C SER A 56 20.35 1.41 -7.27
N TYR A 57 19.35 0.60 -6.97
CA TYR A 57 19.52 -0.61 -6.17
C TYR A 57 20.26 -1.63 -7.02
N GLY A 58 21.58 -1.70 -6.83
CA GLY A 58 22.49 -2.51 -7.64
C GLY A 58 22.11 -3.99 -7.68
N ASP A 59 22.09 -4.54 -8.90
CA ASP A 59 22.30 -5.92 -9.39
C ASP A 59 21.86 -7.18 -8.58
N LYS A 60 21.17 -7.07 -7.43
CA LYS A 60 20.67 -8.22 -6.66
C LYS A 60 19.27 -7.99 -6.07
N GLN A 61 18.30 -7.95 -6.98
CA GLN A 61 17.02 -8.70 -6.91
C GLN A 61 16.17 -8.63 -5.61
N LYS A 62 16.16 -7.50 -4.89
CA LYS A 62 15.03 -7.16 -4.00
C LYS A 62 14.38 -5.90 -4.54
N SER A 63 13.09 -5.96 -4.85
CA SER A 63 12.39 -4.77 -5.32
C SER A 63 12.33 -3.74 -4.18
N PHE A 64 12.41 -2.46 -4.52
CA PHE A 64 12.32 -1.38 -3.54
C PHE A 64 10.98 -1.45 -2.78
N TRP A 65 9.93 -1.91 -3.44
CA TRP A 65 8.67 -2.38 -2.85
C TRP A 65 8.84 -3.35 -1.68
N GLU A 66 9.58 -4.46 -1.85
CA GLU A 66 9.76 -5.48 -0.79
C GLU A 66 10.47 -4.89 0.45
N VAL A 67 11.47 -4.05 0.22
CA VAL A 67 12.20 -3.36 1.28
C VAL A 67 11.27 -2.42 2.03
N THR A 68 10.48 -1.63 1.30
CA THR A 68 9.50 -0.71 1.89
C THR A 68 8.46 -1.46 2.72
N LEU A 69 7.87 -2.54 2.18
CA LEU A 69 6.92 -3.35 2.92
C LEU A 69 7.54 -3.96 4.18
N LYS A 70 8.82 -4.37 4.14
CA LYS A 70 9.52 -4.88 5.32
C LYS A 70 9.63 -3.83 6.42
N VAL A 71 10.00 -2.60 6.08
CA VAL A 71 10.07 -1.50 7.06
C VAL A 71 8.69 -1.19 7.62
N LEU A 72 7.70 -1.03 6.75
CA LEU A 72 6.32 -0.72 7.16
C LEU A 72 5.73 -1.79 8.07
N ARG A 73 6.03 -3.09 7.86
CA ARG A 73 5.61 -4.14 8.80
C ARG A 73 6.15 -3.91 10.21
N GLN A 74 7.42 -3.52 10.34
CA GLN A 74 8.02 -3.25 11.65
C GLN A 74 7.36 -2.06 12.35
N GLU A 75 6.86 -1.10 11.58
CA GLU A 75 6.22 0.12 12.08
C GLU A 75 4.75 -0.12 12.44
N ILE A 76 3.99 -0.77 11.57
CA ILE A 76 2.51 -0.76 11.66
C ILE A 76 1.89 -2.05 12.20
N CYS A 77 2.63 -3.16 12.26
CA CYS A 77 2.07 -4.43 12.75
C CYS A 77 1.94 -4.50 14.28
N GLY A 78 2.72 -3.70 15.00
CA GLY A 78 2.54 -3.46 16.43
C GLY A 78 1.72 -2.19 16.74
N ASP A 79 1.26 -1.47 15.72
CA ASP A 79 0.54 -0.20 15.90
C ASP A 79 -0.98 -0.45 15.99
N GLU A 80 -1.51 -0.34 17.20
CA GLU A 80 -2.94 -0.55 17.47
C GLU A 80 -3.83 0.51 16.78
N GLY A 81 -3.30 1.70 16.54
CA GLY A 81 -4.04 2.77 15.87
C GLY A 81 -4.28 2.45 14.39
N PHE A 82 -3.23 2.07 13.67
CA PHE A 82 -3.31 1.64 12.28
C PHE A 82 -4.17 0.38 12.16
N ARG A 83 -3.97 -0.59 13.07
CA ARG A 83 -4.81 -1.79 13.15
C ARG A 83 -6.29 -1.43 13.27
N SER A 84 -6.64 -0.51 14.16
CA SER A 84 -8.03 -0.05 14.32
C SER A 84 -8.56 0.59 13.03
N LYS A 85 -7.78 1.43 12.34
CA LYS A 85 -8.22 2.05 11.08
C LYS A 85 -8.57 1.02 10.01
N ILE A 86 -7.74 0.01 9.83
CA ILE A 86 -8.01 -1.06 8.86
C ILE A 86 -9.23 -1.90 9.26
N LEU A 87 -9.37 -2.24 10.55
CA LEU A 87 -10.53 -2.99 11.05
C LEU A 87 -11.83 -2.19 10.90
N ASP A 88 -11.81 -0.90 11.17
CA ASP A 88 -12.99 -0.04 11.05
C ASP A 88 -13.44 0.09 9.59
N TYR A 89 -12.49 0.24 8.65
CA TYR A 89 -12.80 0.21 7.23
C TYR A 89 -13.37 -1.16 6.80
N ASN A 90 -12.78 -2.27 7.25
CA ASN A 90 -13.25 -3.62 6.91
C ASN A 90 -14.68 -3.89 7.42
N LYS A 91 -15.10 -3.27 8.53
CA LYS A 91 -16.49 -3.34 9.02
C LYS A 91 -17.47 -2.55 8.15
N ASN A 92 -17.00 -1.48 7.49
CA ASN A 92 -17.81 -0.60 6.66
C ASN A 92 -17.13 -0.33 5.31
N PRO A 93 -16.94 -1.36 4.46
CA PRO A 93 -16.26 -1.22 3.19
C PRO A 93 -17.03 -0.25 2.30
N GLY A 94 -16.32 0.69 1.68
CA GLY A 94 -16.94 1.78 0.90
C GLY A 94 -17.01 3.13 1.61
N SER A 95 -16.68 3.19 2.91
CA SER A 95 -16.56 4.47 3.61
C SER A 95 -15.30 5.22 3.16
N ALA A 96 -15.50 6.30 2.42
CA ALA A 96 -14.45 7.21 1.97
C ALA A 96 -13.63 7.77 3.15
N SER A 97 -14.30 8.23 4.20
CA SER A 97 -13.64 8.84 5.36
C SER A 97 -12.78 7.84 6.13
N LEU A 98 -13.20 6.57 6.24
CA LEU A 98 -12.40 5.53 6.88
C LEU A 98 -11.17 5.17 6.04
N LEU A 99 -11.33 5.03 4.72
CA LEU A 99 -10.22 4.73 3.82
C LEU A 99 -9.19 5.87 3.79
N THR A 100 -9.65 7.11 3.61
CA THR A 100 -8.80 8.31 3.69
C THR A 100 -8.15 8.44 5.06
N GLY A 101 -8.88 8.14 6.14
CA GLY A 101 -8.35 8.14 7.50
C GLY A 101 -7.21 7.13 7.69
N ALA A 102 -7.30 5.94 7.10
CA ALA A 102 -6.23 4.94 7.12
C ALA A 102 -5.00 5.41 6.32
N ILE A 103 -5.21 6.03 5.16
CA ILE A 103 -4.13 6.57 4.31
C ILE A 103 -3.38 7.68 5.04
N ILE A 104 -4.09 8.66 5.60
CA ILE A 104 -3.48 9.77 6.35
C ILE A 104 -2.75 9.25 7.59
N TYR A 105 -3.33 8.27 8.29
CA TYR A 105 -2.69 7.67 9.45
C TYR A 105 -1.37 7.01 9.07
N LEU A 106 -1.36 6.21 8.00
CA LEU A 106 -0.14 5.56 7.50
C LEU A 106 0.98 6.57 7.20
N VAL A 107 0.65 7.68 6.53
CA VAL A 107 1.60 8.77 6.28
C VAL A 107 2.16 9.34 7.59
N GLY A 108 1.33 9.49 8.61
CA GLY A 108 1.73 10.08 9.89
C GLY A 108 2.59 9.17 10.79
N VAL A 109 2.49 7.85 10.65
CA VAL A 109 3.25 6.89 11.48
C VAL A 109 4.47 6.30 10.78
N SER A 110 4.51 6.37 9.45
CA SER A 110 5.61 5.83 8.66
C SER A 110 6.88 6.65 8.80
N ALA A 111 8.03 6.01 9.06
CA ALA A 111 9.33 6.69 8.95
C ALA A 111 9.84 6.72 7.49
N VAL A 112 9.27 5.87 6.61
CA VAL A 112 9.50 5.94 5.16
C VAL A 112 8.87 7.24 4.65
N PRO A 113 9.56 8.03 3.80
CA PRO A 113 9.04 9.29 3.27
C PRO A 113 8.00 9.03 2.16
N ILE A 114 6.87 8.44 2.54
CA ILE A 114 5.73 8.20 1.67
C ILE A 114 4.82 9.42 1.67
N ASP A 115 4.44 9.85 0.48
CA ASP A 115 3.37 10.83 0.32
C ASP A 115 1.99 10.13 0.33
N PRO A 116 0.89 10.90 0.36
CA PRO A 116 -0.45 10.34 0.33
C PRO A 116 -0.81 9.47 -0.89
N ALA A 117 -0.18 9.66 -2.06
CA ALA A 117 -0.43 8.82 -3.24
C ALA A 117 0.25 7.46 -3.07
N ILE A 118 1.51 7.44 -2.64
CA ILE A 118 2.25 6.21 -2.32
C ILE A 118 1.55 5.44 -1.18
N ALA A 119 1.14 6.14 -0.13
CA ALA A 119 0.38 5.56 0.97
C ALA A 119 -0.95 4.95 0.51
N THR A 120 -1.61 5.53 -0.49
CA THR A 120 -2.82 4.96 -1.09
C THR A 120 -2.54 3.57 -1.68
N ILE A 121 -1.47 3.41 -2.46
CA ILE A 121 -1.08 2.09 -3.02
C ILE A 121 -0.85 1.07 -1.91
N ILE A 122 -0.12 1.45 -0.86
CA ILE A 122 0.20 0.56 0.26
C ILE A 122 -1.05 0.15 1.03
N VAL A 123 -1.94 1.09 1.36
CA VAL A 123 -3.19 0.77 2.08
C VAL A 123 -4.06 -0.16 1.24
N LEU A 124 -4.19 0.09 -0.07
CA LEU A 124 -4.95 -0.80 -0.95
C LEU A 124 -4.33 -2.20 -1.05
N TYR A 125 -3.00 -2.30 -1.04
CA TYR A 125 -2.30 -3.58 -0.96
C TYR A 125 -2.61 -4.31 0.35
N ILE A 126 -2.52 -3.62 1.50
CA ILE A 126 -2.83 -4.20 2.81
C ILE A 126 -4.28 -4.66 2.88
N LEU A 127 -5.22 -3.91 2.29
CA LEU A 127 -6.62 -4.31 2.20
C LEU A 127 -6.82 -5.53 1.28
N LYS A 128 -6.09 -5.60 0.16
CA LYS A 128 -6.14 -6.74 -0.77
C LYS A 128 -5.58 -8.02 -0.13
N VAL A 129 -4.50 -7.91 0.61
CA VAL A 129 -3.83 -9.05 1.28
C VAL A 129 -4.50 -9.42 2.59
N GLY A 130 -5.05 -8.44 3.31
CA GLY A 130 -5.48 -8.56 4.69
C GLY A 130 -4.34 -8.24 5.67
N LEU A 131 -4.65 -7.43 6.69
CA LEU A 131 -3.66 -6.93 7.66
C LEU A 131 -2.93 -8.05 8.41
N ASN A 132 -3.65 -9.08 8.86
CA ASN A 132 -3.03 -10.20 9.57
C ASN A 132 -2.03 -10.93 8.68
N ILE A 133 -2.39 -11.22 7.42
CA ILE A 133 -1.47 -11.87 6.47
C ILE A 133 -0.28 -10.95 6.18
N PHE A 134 -0.52 -9.65 6.00
CA PHE A 134 0.54 -8.67 5.81
C PHE A 134 1.56 -8.69 6.97
N CYS A 135 1.09 -8.83 8.21
CA CYS A 135 1.91 -8.84 9.41
C CYS A 135 2.56 -10.20 9.73
N GLU A 136 1.85 -11.30 9.50
CA GLU A 136 2.34 -12.66 9.76
C GLU A 136 3.40 -13.12 8.76
N TYR A 137 3.48 -12.51 7.57
CA TYR A 137 4.49 -12.83 6.54
C TYR A 137 5.94 -12.44 6.91
N THR A 138 6.25 -12.39 8.21
CA THR A 138 7.59 -12.15 8.77
C THR A 138 8.05 -13.22 9.75
N ASN A 139 7.40 -14.38 9.82
CA ASN A 139 8.14 -15.55 10.28
C ASN A 139 9.05 -15.98 9.12
N PRO A 140 10.38 -15.79 9.17
CA PRO A 140 11.22 -16.79 8.54
C PRO A 140 10.74 -18.13 9.10
N GLU A 141 10.62 -19.14 8.24
CA GLU A 141 10.54 -20.51 8.72
C GLU A 141 11.57 -20.65 9.85
N SER A 142 11.08 -20.88 11.06
CA SER A 142 11.89 -21.40 12.13
C SER A 142 12.31 -22.79 11.67
N ASP A 143 13.45 -22.87 11.00
CA ASP A 143 14.34 -24.03 10.91
C ASP A 143 15.76 -23.58 10.55
#